data_AF-A0A1H1DTA4-F1
#
_entry.id   AF-A0A1H1DTA4-F1
#
_cell.length_a   1.000
_cell.length_b   1.000
_cell.length_c   1.000
_cell.angle_alpha   90.00
_cell.angle_beta   90.00
_cell.angle_gamma   90.00
#
_symmetry.space_group_name_H-M   'P 1'
#
loop_
_entity.id
_entity.type
_entity.pdbx_description
1 polymer ?
#
loop_
_entity_poly.entity_id
_entity_poly.type
_entity_poly.pdbx_seq_one_letter_code
_entity_poly.pdbx_strand_id
1 'polypeptide(L)'
;MFQPTRLKPLFHPGKLLVSHAALATLRTNGVPVVSVVLRHIAGDWGVVSEDDKRQNDVSIATGLRLISIYRLPDQTRVLVITEWNRAHTTIDRLDDVVPGSDSRPTQPANRHYPAWPKAHYVQEGHT
;
A
#
# COMPACT_ATOMS: atom_id res chain seq x y z
N MET A 1 -28.13 -24.59 -3.03
CA MET A 1 -27.95 -23.95 -1.72
C MET A 1 -26.61 -23.20 -1.75
N PHE A 2 -26.62 -21.87 -1.73
CA PHE A 2 -25.37 -21.10 -1.63
C PHE A 2 -25.00 -21.04 -0.16
N GLN A 3 -23.95 -21.76 0.23
CA GLN A 3 -23.40 -21.66 1.57
C GLN A 3 -22.49 -20.43 1.60
N PRO A 4 -22.80 -19.39 2.41
CA PRO A 4 -21.96 -18.22 2.47
C PRO A 4 -20.61 -18.61 3.09
N THR A 5 -19.54 -18.61 2.30
CA THR A 5 -18.18 -18.75 2.81
C THR A 5 -17.87 -17.50 3.65
N ARG A 6 -17.85 -17.63 4.98
CA ARG A 6 -17.36 -16.55 5.84
C ARG A 6 -15.87 -16.41 5.63
N LEU A 7 -15.46 -15.38 4.90
CA LEU A 7 -14.06 -14.96 4.86
C LEU A 7 -13.66 -14.49 6.25
N LYS A 8 -12.69 -15.16 6.87
CA LYS A 8 -12.04 -14.67 8.09
C LYS A 8 -10.97 -13.67 7.65
N PRO A 9 -11.09 -12.37 8.01
CA PRO A 9 -10.06 -11.40 7.66
C PRO A 9 -8.74 -11.75 8.37
N LEU A 10 -7.62 -11.59 7.67
CA LEU A 10 -6.28 -11.82 8.20
C LEU A 10 -5.87 -10.77 9.24
N PHE A 11 -6.43 -9.56 9.13
CA PHE A 11 -6.19 -8.44 10.04
C PHE A 11 -7.40 -7.49 10.06
N HIS A 12 -7.46 -6.63 11.07
CA HIS A 12 -8.47 -5.57 11.15
C HIS A 12 -8.05 -4.39 10.25
N PRO A 13 -8.92 -3.85 9.37
CA PRO A 13 -8.56 -2.73 8.49
C PRO A 13 -8.57 -1.37 9.21
N GLY A 14 -9.20 -1.26 10.38
CA GLY A 14 -9.35 0.01 11.06
C GLY A 14 -10.24 0.98 10.27
N LYS A 15 -9.95 2.28 10.34
CA LYS A 15 -10.71 3.33 9.66
C LYS A 15 -10.32 3.40 8.18
N LEU A 16 -11.32 3.36 7.30
CA LEU A 16 -11.12 3.50 5.86
C LEU A 16 -11.03 4.97 5.46
N LEU A 17 -9.96 5.31 4.74
CA LEU A 17 -9.76 6.60 4.10
C LEU A 17 -9.63 6.35 2.60
N VAL A 18 -10.41 7.06 1.78
CA VAL A 18 -10.39 6.90 0.32
C VAL A 18 -10.20 8.26 -0.29
N SER A 19 -9.13 8.47 -1.04
CA SER A 19 -8.95 9.75 -1.73
C SER A 19 -9.99 9.93 -2.82
N HIS A 20 -10.28 11.20 -3.13
CA HIS A 20 -11.26 11.56 -4.14
C HIS A 20 -10.91 10.94 -5.51
N ALA A 21 -9.63 10.96 -5.88
CA ALA A 21 -9.15 10.35 -7.12
C ALA A 21 -9.38 8.85 -7.16
N ALA A 22 -9.06 8.11 -6.08
CA ALA A 22 -9.32 6.68 -5.99
C ALA A 22 -10.82 6.36 -6.10
N LEU A 23 -11.65 7.10 -5.37
CA LEU A 23 -13.10 6.91 -5.39
C LEU A 23 -13.69 7.15 -6.79
N ALA A 24 -13.25 8.20 -7.47
CA ALA A 24 -13.67 8.49 -8.85
C ALA A 24 -13.25 7.36 -9.80
N THR A 25 -11.99 6.93 -9.75
CA THR A 25 -11.48 5.84 -10.60
C THR A 25 -12.23 4.53 -10.36
N LEU A 26 -12.48 4.16 -9.11
CA LEU A 26 -13.25 2.96 -8.75
C LEU A 26 -14.68 3.02 -9.28
N ARG A 27 -15.34 4.18 -9.16
CA ARG A 27 -16.70 4.39 -9.67
C ARG A 27 -16.77 4.27 -11.19
N THR A 28 -15.86 4.91 -11.93
CA THR A 28 -15.80 4.83 -13.39
C THR A 28 -15.61 3.39 -13.88
N ASN A 29 -14.87 2.59 -13.12
CA ASN A 29 -14.63 1.17 -13.42
C ASN A 29 -15.72 0.22 -12.88
N GLY A 30 -16.76 0.74 -12.22
CA GLY A 30 -17.81 -0.09 -11.63
C GLY A 30 -17.32 -0.99 -10.48
N VAL A 31 -16.19 -0.68 -9.84
CA VAL A 31 -15.60 -1.47 -8.77
C VAL A 31 -15.98 -0.89 -7.41
N PRO A 32 -16.71 -1.61 -6.56
CA PRO A 32 -17.04 -1.14 -5.21
C PRO A 32 -15.78 -1.02 -4.33
N VAL A 33 -15.69 0.06 -3.55
CA VAL A 33 -14.63 0.25 -2.53
C VAL A 33 -14.54 -0.96 -1.59
N VAL A 34 -15.68 -1.49 -1.16
CA VAL A 34 -15.74 -2.65 -0.27
C VAL A 34 -15.07 -3.89 -0.89
N SER A 35 -15.16 -4.08 -2.20
CA SER A 35 -14.53 -5.22 -2.87
C SER A 35 -13.00 -5.13 -2.80
N VAL A 36 -12.45 -3.92 -2.95
CA VAL A 36 -11.01 -3.66 -2.81
C VAL A 36 -10.53 -3.94 -1.38
N VAL A 37 -11.29 -3.50 -0.38
CA VAL A 37 -10.97 -3.74 1.04
C VAL A 37 -11.06 -5.22 1.39
N LEU A 38 -12.11 -5.92 0.93
CA LEU A 38 -12.30 -7.35 1.19
C LEU A 38 -11.16 -8.19 0.61
N ARG A 39 -10.67 -7.84 -0.58
CA ARG A 39 -9.48 -8.47 -1.16
C ARG A 39 -8.25 -8.24 -0.27
N HIS A 40 -8.02 -7.00 0.16
CA HIS A 40 -6.86 -6.63 0.97
C HIS A 40 -6.83 -7.39 2.31
N ILE A 41 -7.96 -7.40 3.04
CA ILE A 41 -8.03 -8.10 4.33
C ILE A 41 -8.03 -9.62 4.20
N ALA A 42 -8.33 -10.16 3.02
CA ALA A 42 -8.25 -11.59 2.73
C ALA A 42 -6.84 -12.03 2.30
N GLY A 43 -5.88 -11.10 2.16
CA GLY A 43 -4.52 -11.40 1.70
C GLY A 43 -4.39 -11.51 0.18
N ASP A 44 -5.40 -11.09 -0.58
CA ASP A 44 -5.22 -10.88 -2.02
C ASP A 44 -4.49 -9.55 -2.21
N TRP A 45 -3.17 -9.62 -2.37
CA TRP A 45 -2.29 -8.46 -2.51
C TRP A 45 -2.30 -7.83 -3.91
N GLY A 46 -3.05 -8.42 -4.86
CA GLY A 46 -3.17 -7.95 -6.23
C GLY A 46 -1.87 -8.08 -7.04
N VAL A 47 -1.48 -7.01 -7.73
CA VAL A 47 -0.38 -6.98 -8.73
C VAL A 47 0.98 -6.54 -8.15
N VAL A 48 1.19 -6.70 -6.84
CA VAL A 48 2.52 -6.53 -6.23
C VAL A 48 3.42 -7.74 -6.54
N SER A 49 4.74 -7.57 -6.39
CA SER A 49 5.71 -8.66 -6.66
C SER A 49 5.53 -9.81 -5.66
N GLU A 50 5.97 -11.02 -6.01
CA GLU A 50 5.91 -12.17 -5.08
C GLU A 50 6.74 -11.94 -3.81
N ASP A 51 7.84 -11.19 -3.90
CA ASP A 51 8.61 -10.77 -2.71
C ASP A 51 7.78 -9.85 -1.80
N ASP A 52 7.07 -8.88 -2.38
CA ASP A 52 6.20 -7.98 -1.61
C ASP A 52 5.00 -8.73 -0.99
N LYS A 53 4.47 -9.74 -1.69
CA LYS A 53 3.42 -10.61 -1.14
C LYS A 53 3.89 -11.32 0.12
N ARG A 54 5.05 -11.99 0.05
CA ARG A 54 5.64 -12.64 1.23
C ARG A 54 5.96 -11.62 2.33
N GLN A 55 6.44 -10.43 1.96
CA GLN A 55 6.72 -9.38 2.91
C GLN A 55 5.45 -8.93 3.64
N ASN A 56 4.30 -8.82 2.96
CA ASN A 56 3.02 -8.56 3.60
C ASN A 56 2.64 -9.67 4.58
N ASP A 57 2.80 -10.94 4.19
CA ASP A 57 2.48 -12.08 5.05
C ASP A 57 3.29 -12.06 6.35
N VAL A 58 4.60 -11.76 6.26
CA VAL A 58 5.47 -11.54 7.42
C VAL A 58 5.02 -10.30 8.21
N SER A 59 4.68 -9.22 7.53
CA SER A 59 4.27 -7.94 8.12
C SER A 59 2.97 -8.03 8.92
N ILE A 60 2.10 -8.99 8.61
CA ILE A 60 0.92 -9.29 9.44
C ILE A 60 1.36 -9.72 10.84
N ALA A 61 2.32 -10.64 10.94
CA ALA A 61 2.79 -11.18 12.22
C ALA A 61 3.72 -10.21 12.97
N THR A 62 4.51 -9.42 12.25
CA THR A 62 5.49 -8.50 12.86
C THR A 62 4.95 -7.09 13.11
N GLY A 63 3.71 -6.81 12.71
CA GLY A 63 3.08 -5.51 12.93
C GLY A 63 3.67 -4.39 12.06
N LEU A 64 4.09 -4.70 10.84
CA LEU A 64 4.55 -3.71 9.86
C LEU A 64 3.42 -3.30 8.91
N ARG A 65 3.60 -2.20 8.17
CA ARG A 65 2.62 -1.70 7.19
C ARG A 65 2.37 -2.74 6.09
N LEU A 66 1.14 -2.84 5.62
CA LEU A 66 0.72 -3.72 4.52
C LEU A 66 0.41 -2.90 3.28
N ILE A 67 0.73 -3.44 2.10
CA ILE A 67 0.54 -2.76 0.82
C ILE A 67 -0.11 -3.70 -0.19
N SER A 68 -1.09 -3.21 -0.93
CA SER A 68 -1.66 -3.92 -2.09
C SER A 68 -1.87 -2.97 -3.25
N ILE A 69 -1.79 -3.52 -4.45
CA ILE A 69 -2.05 -2.76 -5.68
C ILE A 69 -3.07 -3.55 -6.49
N TYR A 70 -4.18 -2.91 -6.86
CA TYR A 70 -5.18 -3.53 -7.73
C TYR A 70 -5.23 -2.81 -9.06
N ARG A 71 -5.08 -3.57 -10.14
CA ARG A 71 -5.34 -3.11 -11.49
C ARG A 71 -6.85 -3.21 -11.77
N LEU A 72 -7.41 -2.12 -12.29
CA LEU A 72 -8.80 -1.99 -12.67
C LEU A 72 -8.99 -2.31 -14.17
N PRO A 73 -10.24 -2.50 -14.65
CA PRO A 73 -10.53 -2.81 -16.06
C PRO A 73 -9.86 -1.85 -17.06
N ASP A 74 -9.87 -0.55 -16.80
CA ASP A 74 -9.24 0.49 -17.62
C ASP A 74 -7.70 0.55 -17.51
N GLN A 75 -7.08 -0.44 -16.88
CA GLN A 75 -5.65 -0.55 -16.57
C GLN A 75 -5.12 0.42 -15.52
N THR A 76 -5.92 1.38 -15.03
CA THR A 76 -5.53 2.21 -13.90
C THR A 76 -5.35 1.36 -12.65
N ARG A 77 -4.61 1.89 -11.68
CA ARG A 77 -4.25 1.17 -10.48
C ARG A 77 -4.70 1.93 -9.25
N VAL A 78 -5.10 1.19 -8.23
CA VAL A 78 -5.31 1.72 -6.88
C VAL A 78 -4.34 1.06 -5.92
N LEU A 79 -3.76 1.89 -5.05
CA LEU A 79 -2.89 1.52 -3.96
C LEU A 79 -3.72 1.43 -2.68
N VAL A 80 -3.55 0.35 -1.92
CA VAL A 80 -4.17 0.16 -0.61
C VAL A 80 -3.07 -0.03 0.41
N ILE A 81 -3.08 0.80 1.45
CA ILE A 81 -2.09 0.76 2.52
C ILE A 81 -2.81 0.58 3.85
N THR A 82 -2.40 -0.40 4.66
CA THR A 82 -2.82 -0.49 6.06
C THR A 82 -1.64 -0.19 6.97
N GLU A 83 -1.81 0.79 7.86
CA GLU A 83 -0.75 1.20 8.79
C GLU A 83 -0.30 0.07 9.71
N TRP A 84 0.92 0.19 10.22
CA TRP A 84 1.57 -0.80 11.09
C TRP A 84 0.72 -1.15 12.33
N ASN A 85 0.05 -0.16 12.92
CA ASN A 85 -0.85 -0.33 14.06
C ASN A 85 -2.30 -0.72 13.68
N ARG A 86 -2.56 -0.98 12.39
CA ARG A 86 -3.88 -1.35 11.85
C ARG A 86 -5.01 -0.36 12.17
N ALA A 87 -4.67 0.89 12.50
CA ALA A 87 -5.67 1.90 12.83
C ALA A 87 -6.35 2.50 11.59
N HIS A 88 -5.67 2.51 10.45
CA HIS A 88 -6.14 3.10 9.20
C HIS A 88 -5.77 2.24 8.00
N THR A 89 -6.71 2.14 7.07
CA THR A 89 -6.48 1.66 5.71
C THR A 89 -6.81 2.78 4.74
N THR A 90 -5.82 3.21 3.97
CA THR A 90 -5.95 4.26 2.96
C THR A 90 -5.99 3.65 1.57
N ILE A 91 -6.89 4.15 0.71
CA ILE A 91 -6.99 3.79 -0.69
C ILE A 91 -6.73 5.03 -1.54
N ASP A 92 -5.70 4.95 -2.37
CA ASP A 92 -5.25 6.01 -3.27
C ASP A 92 -5.21 5.55 -4.72
N ARG A 93 -5.42 6.48 -5.64
CA ARG A 93 -5.14 6.23 -7.06
C ARG A 93 -3.63 6.17 -7.20
N LEU A 94 -3.13 5.09 -7.79
CA LEU A 94 -1.73 4.96 -8.13
C LEU A 94 -1.55 5.52 -9.53
N ASP A 95 -0.96 6.71 -9.61
CA ASP A 95 -0.60 7.30 -10.90
C ASP A 95 0.55 6.51 -11.51
N ASP A 96 0.43 6.21 -12.80
CA ASP A 96 1.49 5.56 -13.54
C ASP A 96 2.67 6.53 -13.64
N VAL A 97 3.83 6.14 -13.12
CA VAL A 97 5.09 6.75 -13.52
C VAL A 97 5.20 6.51 -15.02
N VAL A 98 5.13 7.58 -15.82
CA VAL A 98 5.23 7.54 -17.27
C VAL A 98 6.47 6.72 -17.64
N PRO A 99 6.35 5.60 -18.40
CA PRO A 99 7.50 4.92 -18.96
C PRO A 99 8.15 5.89 -19.95
N GLY A 100 9.22 6.57 -19.52
CA GLY A 100 9.77 7.75 -20.21
C GLY A 100 10.26 8.85 -19.28
N SER A 101 9.90 8.86 -17.99
CA SER A 101 10.62 9.66 -16.97
C SER A 101 11.96 9.02 -16.57
N ASP A 102 12.55 8.25 -17.47
CA ASP A 102 13.87 7.62 -17.35
C ASP A 102 14.98 8.54 -17.88
N SER A 103 14.77 9.85 -17.72
CA SER A 103 15.89 10.76 -17.52
C SER A 103 16.00 11.04 -16.02
N ARG A 104 16.46 10.03 -15.27
CA ARG A 104 17.47 10.36 -14.26
C ARG A 104 18.60 10.97 -15.10
N PRO A 105 18.88 12.29 -15.07
CA PRO A 105 20.11 12.77 -15.67
C PRO A 105 21.22 11.92 -15.05
N THR A 106 22.09 11.34 -15.89
CA THR A 106 23.30 10.64 -15.45
C THR A 106 24.03 11.59 -14.52
N GLN A 107 23.82 11.37 -13.23
CA GLN A 107 24.35 12.23 -12.20
C GLN A 107 25.82 11.84 -12.10
N PRO A 108 26.78 12.72 -12.47
CA PRO A 108 28.18 12.40 -12.30
C PRO A 108 28.41 12.05 -10.83
N ALA A 109 29.29 11.08 -10.58
CA ALA A 109 29.58 10.49 -9.26
C ALA A 109 30.07 11.48 -8.18
N ASN A 110 30.11 12.79 -8.48
CA ASN A 110 30.47 13.88 -7.57
C ASN A 110 29.26 14.74 -7.20
N ARG A 111 28.20 14.17 -6.61
CA ARG A 111 27.33 14.98 -5.74
C ARG A 111 27.64 14.65 -4.29
N HIS A 112 28.27 15.61 -3.62
CA HIS A 112 28.19 15.75 -2.18
C HIS A 112 26.71 15.65 -1.79
N TYR A 113 26.35 14.57 -1.08
CA TYR A 113 25.08 14.55 -0.38
C TYR A 113 25.03 15.77 0.55
N PRO A 114 23.87 16.45 0.69
CA PRO A 114 23.72 17.35 1.81
C PRO A 114 24.00 16.53 3.07
N ALA A 115 24.96 16.99 3.86
CA ALA A 115 25.22 16.42 5.16
C ALA A 115 23.97 16.66 6.01
N TRP A 116 23.08 15.67 6.05
CA TRP A 116 22.00 15.65 7.01
C TRP A 116 22.66 15.78 8.39
N PRO A 117 22.26 16.76 9.21
CA PRO A 117 22.75 16.83 10.59
C PRO A 117 22.51 15.47 11.22
N LYS A 118 23.56 14.84 11.73
CA LYS A 118 23.39 13.60 12.48
C LYS A 118 22.49 13.93 13.66
N ALA A 119 21.25 13.49 13.61
CA ALA A 119 20.38 13.50 14.76
C ALA A 119 21.06 12.62 15.82
N HIS A 120 21.59 13.24 16.86
CA HIS A 120 22.02 12.54 18.05
C HIS A 120 20.75 12.00 18.71
N TYR A 121 20.35 10.80 18.34
CA TYR A 121 19.40 10.04 19.14
C TYR A 121 20.09 9.75 20.47
N VAL A 122 19.77 10.56 21.47
CA VAL A 122 20.10 10.27 22.86
C VAL A 122 19.27 9.05 23.24
N GLN A 123 19.94 7.93 23.49
CA GLN A 123 19.35 6.78 24.17
C GLN A 123 19.16 7.17 25.63
N GLU A 124 17.98 7.69 25.97
CA GLU A 124 17.56 7.77 27.36
C GLU A 124 17.16 6.35 27.80
N GLY A 125 18.13 5.63 28.37
CA GLY A 125 17.88 4.43 29.13
C GLY A 125 17.22 4.80 30.46
N HIS A 126 15.96 4.40 30.65
CA HIS A 126 15.32 4.43 31.95
C HIS A 126 15.53 3.08 32.64
N THR A 127 15.96 3.21 33.89
CA THR A 127 16.43 2.22 34.87
C THR A 127 15.40 1.15 35.22
#